data_AF-A0A2W7BYH0-F1
#
_entry.id   AF-A0A2W7BYH0-F1
#
_cell.length_a   1.000
_cell.length_b   1.000
_cell.length_c   1.000
_cell.angle_alpha   90.00
_cell.angle_beta   90.00
_cell.angle_gamma   90.00
#
_symmetry.space_group_name_H-M   'P 1'
#
loop_
_entity.id
_entity.type
_entity.pdbx_description
1 polymer ?
#
loop_
_entity_poly.entity_id
_entity_poly.type
_entity_poly.pdbx_seq_one_letter_code
_entity_poly.pdbx_strand_id
1 'polypeptide(L)'
;RSNGIFDFETKNSYSIRVRTTDQGGLTFEKQLTIGVTDLNEIQGNPLINNGRNPIVGTAGPDYLTGGIGAKTLTGGGGNDSFVFTNMRDVGQRIADFTVGEDKLVFAQLFSSLGYTGSDPIADGYIKFIQGTGLNSAHTFLQIDRDGLTGSAIARNFLQVDNITPTQLNNPNNFQF
;
A
#
# COMPACT_ATOMS: atom_id res chain seq x y z
N ARG A 1 -0.23 -7.14 22.56
CA ARG A 1 -0.94 -6.62 21.37
C ARG A 1 -1.91 -5.55 21.85
N SER A 2 -2.01 -4.40 21.19
CA SER A 2 -3.01 -3.36 21.52
C SER A 2 -4.39 -3.76 20.98
N ASN A 3 -5.45 -3.18 21.58
CA ASN A 3 -6.83 -3.29 21.10
C ASN A 3 -7.28 -2.02 20.35
N GLY A 4 -6.33 -1.16 19.96
CA GLY A 4 -6.60 0.13 19.32
C GLY A 4 -5.62 0.41 18.19
N ILE A 5 -6.05 1.24 17.26
CA ILE A 5 -5.27 1.74 16.13
C ILE A 5 -4.40 2.91 16.64
N PHE A 6 -3.13 2.92 16.25
CA PHE A 6 -2.24 4.06 16.49
C PHE A 6 -2.38 5.03 15.32
N ASP A 7 -2.74 6.26 15.64
CA ASP A 7 -3.04 7.32 14.68
C ASP A 7 -2.44 8.61 15.25
N PHE A 8 -1.52 9.24 14.52
CA PHE A 8 -0.74 10.36 15.03
C PHE A 8 -1.64 11.57 15.33
N GLU A 9 -2.59 11.80 14.42
CA GLU A 9 -3.60 12.84 14.39
C GLU A 9 -4.50 12.77 15.62
N THR A 10 -4.86 11.55 16.03
CA THR A 10 -5.63 11.32 17.25
C THR A 10 -4.76 11.39 18.51
N LYS A 11 -3.62 10.69 18.52
CA LYS A 11 -2.74 10.62 19.69
C LYS A 11 -1.33 10.14 19.33
N ASN A 12 -0.38 11.06 19.41
CA ASN A 12 1.01 10.81 19.04
C ASN A 12 1.90 10.16 20.13
N SER A 13 1.40 9.90 21.33
CA SER A 13 2.21 9.28 22.39
C SER A 13 1.40 8.54 23.44
N TYR A 14 1.97 7.45 23.96
CA TYR A 14 1.38 6.59 24.97
C TYR A 14 2.37 6.38 26.10
N SER A 15 1.88 6.37 27.33
CA SER A 15 2.66 5.94 28.49
C SER A 15 2.22 4.55 28.90
N ILE A 16 3.18 3.62 28.92
CA ILE A 16 2.98 2.28 29.46
C ILE A 16 3.75 2.15 30.78
N ARG A 17 3.30 1.27 31.67
CA ARG A 17 4.08 0.84 32.84
C ARG A 17 4.53 -0.59 32.63
N VAL A 18 5.83 -0.82 32.75
CA VAL A 18 6.43 -2.14 32.74
C VAL A 18 6.75 -2.52 34.18
N ARG A 19 6.24 -3.68 34.62
CA ARG A 19 6.55 -4.27 35.92
C ARG A 19 7.39 -5.52 35.72
N THR A 20 8.51 -5.62 36.44
CA THR A 20 9.25 -6.88 36.60
C THR A 20 9.02 -7.42 38.01
N THR A 21 9.02 -8.75 38.15
CA THR A 21 8.94 -9.44 39.44
C THR A 21 10.08 -10.44 39.50
N ASP A 22 10.86 -10.46 40.57
CA ASP A 22 11.92 -11.46 40.75
C ASP A 22 11.37 -12.79 41.30
N GLN A 23 12.24 -13.80 41.44
CA GLN A 23 11.85 -15.11 41.97
C GLN A 23 11.38 -15.03 43.44
N GLY A 24 11.76 -13.97 44.17
CA GLY A 24 11.35 -13.71 45.54
C GLY A 24 10.01 -12.96 45.67
N GLY A 25 9.40 -12.54 44.55
CA GLY A 25 8.14 -11.82 44.53
C GLY A 25 8.24 -10.30 44.68
N LEU A 26 9.45 -9.73 44.73
CA LEU A 26 9.64 -8.28 44.75
C LEU A 26 9.42 -7.69 43.36
N THR A 27 8.79 -6.53 43.30
CA THR A 27 8.43 -5.88 42.04
C THR A 27 9.12 -4.55 41.83
N PHE A 28 9.51 -4.26 40.60
CA PHE A 28 9.94 -2.93 40.15
C PHE A 28 9.07 -2.48 38.98
N GLU A 29 8.61 -1.22 39.01
CA GLU A 29 7.86 -0.61 37.91
C GLU A 29 8.61 0.56 37.29
N LYS A 30 8.50 0.69 35.96
CA LYS A 30 8.97 1.86 35.23
C LYS A 30 7.98 2.27 34.16
N GLN A 31 7.72 3.58 34.08
CA GLN A 31 6.96 4.14 32.96
C GLN A 31 7.86 4.29 31.73
N LEU A 32 7.38 3.82 30.58
CA LEU A 32 8.01 4.01 29.28
C LEU A 32 7.04 4.78 28.37
N THR A 33 7.60 5.66 27.56
CA THR A 33 6.84 6.37 26.53
C THR A 33 7.02 5.68 25.19
N ILE A 34 5.90 5.47 24.50
CA ILE A 34 5.86 5.03 23.11
C ILE A 34 5.41 6.25 22.30
N GLY A 35 6.24 6.69 21.37
CA GLY A 35 5.84 7.69 20.36
C GLY A 35 5.16 7.01 19.18
N VAL A 36 4.14 7.67 18.62
CA VAL A 36 3.64 7.39 17.28
C VAL A 36 4.28 8.42 16.37
N THR A 37 4.87 7.98 15.27
CA THR A 37 5.44 8.87 14.25
C THR A 37 4.35 9.25 13.26
N ASP A 38 4.35 10.51 12.88
CA ASP A 38 3.50 11.05 11.81
C ASP A 38 3.87 10.39 10.47
N LEU A 39 2.87 10.20 9.62
CA LEU A 39 2.99 9.75 8.24
C LEU A 39 2.27 10.74 7.34
N ASN A 40 2.90 11.10 6.23
CA ASN A 40 2.25 11.98 5.27
C ASN A 40 1.17 11.20 4.49
N GLU A 41 -0.09 11.30 4.91
CA GLU A 41 -1.19 10.69 4.18
C GLU A 41 -1.78 11.65 3.13
N ILE A 42 -1.69 11.24 1.87
CA ILE A 42 -2.13 12.06 0.75
C ILE A 42 -3.28 11.35 0.03
N GLN A 43 -4.47 11.94 0.15
CA GLN A 43 -5.71 11.38 -0.35
C GLN A 43 -6.21 12.14 -1.58
N GLY A 44 -6.52 11.39 -2.63
CA GLY A 44 -7.13 11.95 -3.83
C GLY A 44 -8.52 12.49 -3.56
N ASN A 45 -8.76 13.78 -3.87
CA ASN A 45 -10.09 14.35 -3.77
C ASN A 45 -10.95 13.90 -4.97
N PRO A 46 -12.10 13.23 -4.74
CA PRO A 46 -12.94 12.71 -5.81
C PRO A 46 -13.84 13.78 -6.46
N LEU A 47 -14.00 14.95 -5.85
CA LEU A 47 -14.91 16.01 -6.29
C LEU A 47 -14.27 17.01 -7.24
N ILE A 48 -12.94 17.03 -7.33
CA ILE A 48 -12.19 17.96 -8.17
C ILE A 48 -11.78 17.27 -9.49
N ASN A 49 -12.00 17.94 -10.63
CA ASN A 49 -11.69 17.43 -11.96
C ASN A 49 -12.16 15.97 -12.19
N ASN A 50 -13.41 15.69 -11.80
CA ASN A 50 -14.01 14.34 -11.86
C ASN A 50 -13.18 13.25 -11.16
N GLY A 51 -12.43 13.61 -10.12
CA GLY A 51 -11.56 12.71 -9.37
C GLY A 51 -10.27 12.34 -10.10
N ARG A 52 -9.85 13.05 -11.14
CA ARG A 52 -8.69 12.67 -11.99
C ARG A 52 -7.45 13.54 -11.83
N ASN A 53 -7.44 14.46 -10.88
CA ASN A 53 -6.26 15.27 -10.59
C ASN A 53 -5.07 14.40 -10.16
N PRO A 54 -3.87 14.64 -10.71
CA PRO A 54 -2.64 13.99 -10.25
C PRO A 54 -2.39 14.21 -8.77
N ILE A 55 -1.68 13.27 -8.14
CA ILE A 55 -1.20 13.36 -6.78
C ILE A 55 0.33 13.31 -6.84
N VAL A 56 0.97 14.23 -6.13
CA VAL A 56 2.42 14.27 -5.96
C VAL A 56 2.69 14.27 -4.47
N GLY A 57 3.52 13.34 -4.03
CA GLY A 57 4.04 13.28 -2.67
C GLY A 57 5.13 14.32 -2.41
N THR A 58 5.96 14.00 -1.45
CA THR A 58 6.99 14.85 -0.86
C THR A 58 8.37 14.23 -1.13
N ALA A 59 9.37 14.60 -0.34
CA ALA A 59 10.69 13.97 -0.38
C ALA A 59 10.89 12.96 0.77
N GLY A 60 9.86 12.77 1.61
CA GLY A 60 9.85 11.79 2.69
C GLY A 60 8.80 10.70 2.45
N PRO A 61 8.75 9.67 3.32
CA PRO A 61 7.83 8.55 3.15
C PRO A 61 6.36 8.99 3.20
N ASP A 62 5.62 8.71 2.13
CA ASP A 62 4.23 9.09 2.00
C ASP A 62 3.29 7.89 1.82
N TYR A 63 2.03 8.06 2.22
CA TYR A 63 0.94 7.11 1.98
C TYR A 63 -0.06 7.72 1.00
N LEU A 64 0.05 7.34 -0.27
CA LEU A 64 -0.74 7.90 -1.37
C LEU A 64 -1.92 7.00 -1.68
N THR A 65 -3.14 7.52 -1.51
CA THR A 65 -4.37 6.83 -1.95
C THR A 65 -5.02 7.61 -3.07
N GLY A 66 -5.01 7.06 -4.29
CA GLY A 66 -5.65 7.68 -5.45
C GLY A 66 -7.17 7.74 -5.33
N GLY A 67 -7.78 6.67 -4.80
CA GLY A 67 -9.23 6.54 -4.71
C GLY A 67 -9.91 6.44 -6.08
N ILE A 68 -11.18 6.84 -6.15
CA ILE A 68 -11.98 6.77 -7.38
C ILE A 68 -11.46 7.76 -8.43
N GLY A 69 -11.34 7.27 -9.66
CA GLY A 69 -10.94 8.06 -10.83
C GLY A 69 -9.46 7.87 -11.14
N ALA A 70 -9.13 7.70 -12.41
CA ALA A 70 -7.76 7.49 -12.86
C ALA A 70 -6.91 8.75 -12.67
N LYS A 71 -5.82 8.62 -11.91
CA LYS A 71 -4.84 9.68 -11.64
C LYS A 71 -3.43 9.19 -11.96
N THR A 72 -2.54 10.14 -12.20
CA THR A 72 -1.11 9.90 -12.08
C THR A 72 -0.71 10.12 -10.62
N LEU A 73 -0.02 9.15 -10.05
CA LEU A 73 0.55 9.19 -8.70
C LEU A 73 2.06 9.30 -8.84
N THR A 74 2.66 10.24 -8.11
CA THR A 74 4.10 10.45 -8.04
C THR A 74 4.47 10.44 -6.56
N GLY A 75 5.28 9.50 -6.12
CA GLY A 75 5.71 9.41 -4.72
C GLY A 75 6.67 10.53 -4.34
N GLY A 76 7.63 10.80 -5.23
CA GLY A 76 8.71 11.74 -5.00
C GLY A 76 9.95 11.02 -4.47
N GLY A 77 10.48 11.49 -3.35
CA GLY A 77 11.59 10.81 -2.68
C GLY A 77 11.13 10.17 -1.37
N GLY A 78 11.86 9.19 -0.88
CA GLY A 78 11.45 8.42 0.31
C GLY A 78 10.97 7.03 -0.08
N ASN A 79 10.46 6.29 0.91
CA ASN A 79 9.91 4.95 0.69
C ASN A 79 8.39 5.07 0.75
N ASP A 80 7.75 5.14 -0.41
CA ASP A 80 6.35 5.51 -0.52
C ASP A 80 5.43 4.30 -0.57
N SER A 81 4.22 4.47 -0.06
CA SER A 81 3.17 3.46 -0.07
C SER A 81 2.01 3.92 -0.94
N PHE A 82 1.83 3.27 -2.08
CA PHE A 82 0.68 3.47 -2.97
C PHE A 82 -0.44 2.51 -2.56
N VAL A 83 -1.50 3.06 -1.98
CA VAL A 83 -2.54 2.30 -1.28
C VAL A 83 -3.78 2.12 -2.15
N PHE A 84 -4.23 0.88 -2.26
CA PHE A 84 -5.45 0.49 -2.98
C PHE A 84 -6.37 -0.28 -2.04
N THR A 85 -7.59 0.20 -1.91
CA THR A 85 -8.55 -0.26 -0.89
C THR A 85 -9.73 -1.00 -1.48
N ASN A 86 -10.05 -0.75 -2.75
CA ASN A 86 -11.20 -1.35 -3.42
C ASN A 86 -11.06 -1.35 -4.96
N MET A 87 -11.85 -2.18 -5.65
CA MET A 87 -11.75 -2.35 -7.11
C MET A 87 -12.07 -1.09 -7.93
N ARG A 88 -12.63 -0.03 -7.33
CA ARG A 88 -12.91 1.25 -8.00
C ARG A 88 -11.70 2.17 -8.01
N ASP A 89 -10.62 1.81 -7.32
CA ASP A 89 -9.34 2.52 -7.40
C ASP A 89 -8.60 2.22 -8.71
N VAL A 90 -9.19 1.40 -9.60
CA VAL A 90 -8.69 1.05 -10.93
C VAL A 90 -8.31 2.26 -11.79
N GLY A 91 -7.25 2.09 -12.57
CA GLY A 91 -6.83 3.02 -13.62
C GLY A 91 -5.78 4.02 -13.19
N GLN A 92 -5.21 3.89 -11.98
CA GLN A 92 -4.06 4.71 -11.59
C GLN A 92 -2.84 4.41 -12.45
N ARG A 93 -1.96 5.40 -12.55
CA ARG A 93 -0.62 5.30 -13.13
C ARG A 93 0.38 5.80 -12.11
N ILE A 94 1.35 4.98 -11.72
CA ILE A 94 2.46 5.41 -10.86
C ILE A 94 3.65 5.79 -11.76
N ALA A 95 4.17 7.00 -11.59
CA ALA A 95 5.14 7.60 -12.51
C ALA A 95 6.61 7.33 -12.15
N ASP A 96 6.93 7.10 -10.88
CA ASP A 96 8.28 7.16 -10.32
C ASP A 96 8.59 6.06 -9.29
N PHE A 97 7.89 4.92 -9.37
CA PHE A 97 8.05 3.82 -8.42
C PHE A 97 9.51 3.33 -8.32
N THR A 98 10.02 3.25 -7.08
CA THR A 98 11.36 2.77 -6.75
C THR A 98 11.31 1.31 -6.26
N VAL A 99 11.83 0.40 -7.06
CA VAL A 99 11.80 -1.05 -6.79
C VAL A 99 12.56 -1.40 -5.52
N GLY A 100 11.91 -2.14 -4.63
CA GLY A 100 12.44 -2.65 -3.37
C GLY A 100 12.31 -1.67 -2.20
N GLU A 101 12.00 -0.40 -2.50
CA GLU A 101 11.84 0.67 -1.51
C GLU A 101 10.35 1.01 -1.35
N ASP A 102 9.69 1.35 -2.45
CA ASP A 102 8.26 1.67 -2.48
C ASP A 102 7.39 0.41 -2.37
N LYS A 103 6.15 0.62 -1.92
CA LYS A 103 5.15 -0.43 -1.69
C LYS A 103 3.89 -0.17 -2.49
N LEU A 104 3.38 -1.23 -3.11
CA LEU A 104 2.00 -1.35 -3.54
C LEU A 104 1.22 -2.08 -2.44
N VAL A 105 0.30 -1.37 -1.79
CA VAL A 105 -0.45 -1.87 -0.63
C VAL A 105 -1.85 -2.28 -1.08
N PHE A 106 -2.16 -3.58 -1.00
CA PHE A 106 -3.42 -4.17 -1.46
C PHE A 106 -4.19 -4.92 -0.36
N ALA A 107 -3.73 -4.86 0.88
CA ALA A 107 -4.32 -5.64 1.98
C ALA A 107 -5.84 -5.43 2.12
N GLN A 108 -6.29 -4.17 2.11
CA GLN A 108 -7.71 -3.86 2.19
C GLN A 108 -8.48 -4.26 0.93
N LEU A 109 -7.87 -4.09 -0.26
CA LEU A 109 -8.46 -4.52 -1.53
C LEU A 109 -8.77 -6.03 -1.53
N PHE A 110 -7.80 -6.87 -1.21
CA PHE A 110 -7.98 -8.33 -1.24
C PHE A 110 -8.90 -8.82 -0.12
N SER A 111 -8.84 -8.21 1.07
CA SER A 111 -9.83 -8.45 2.12
C SER A 111 -11.26 -8.13 1.64
N SER A 112 -11.45 -7.04 0.89
CA SER A 112 -12.77 -6.68 0.33
C SER A 112 -13.28 -7.66 -0.73
N LEU A 113 -12.38 -8.42 -1.37
CA LEU A 113 -12.70 -9.47 -2.32
C LEU A 113 -12.94 -10.83 -1.64
N GLY A 114 -12.77 -10.92 -0.31
CA GLY A 114 -12.90 -12.16 0.44
C GLY A 114 -11.71 -13.12 0.26
N TYR A 115 -10.57 -12.61 -0.21
CA TYR A 115 -9.36 -13.42 -0.33
C TYR A 115 -8.78 -13.73 1.05
N THR A 116 -8.48 -15.00 1.30
CA THR A 116 -7.96 -15.51 2.58
C THR A 116 -6.58 -16.16 2.46
N GLY A 117 -5.97 -16.15 1.28
CA GLY A 117 -4.61 -16.66 1.06
C GLY A 117 -3.55 -15.68 1.54
N SER A 118 -2.28 -16.02 1.30
CA SER A 118 -1.13 -15.19 1.71
C SER A 118 -0.35 -14.58 0.55
N ASP A 119 -0.51 -15.09 -0.67
CA ASP A 119 0.21 -14.63 -1.85
C ASP A 119 -0.74 -14.49 -3.06
N PRO A 120 -1.41 -13.33 -3.21
CA PRO A 120 -2.31 -13.07 -4.33
C PRO A 120 -1.64 -13.20 -5.70
N ILE A 121 -0.31 -13.07 -5.79
CA ILE A 121 0.42 -13.24 -7.05
C ILE A 121 0.49 -14.73 -7.39
N ALA A 122 0.93 -15.57 -6.44
CA ALA A 122 1.00 -17.02 -6.62
C ALA A 122 -0.40 -17.65 -6.84
N ASP A 123 -1.42 -17.12 -6.14
CA ASP A 123 -2.80 -17.59 -6.23
C ASP A 123 -3.54 -17.06 -7.48
N GLY A 124 -2.84 -16.28 -8.32
CA GLY A 124 -3.30 -15.82 -9.64
C GLY A 124 -4.30 -14.66 -9.61
N TYR A 125 -4.49 -14.02 -8.45
CA TYR A 125 -5.26 -12.78 -8.33
C TYR A 125 -4.52 -11.59 -8.95
N ILE A 126 -3.19 -11.59 -8.97
CA ILE A 126 -2.38 -10.56 -9.61
C ILE A 126 -1.60 -11.14 -10.78
N LYS A 127 -1.61 -10.42 -11.92
CA LYS A 127 -0.77 -10.73 -13.08
C LYS A 127 -0.05 -9.48 -13.57
N PHE A 128 1.18 -9.66 -14.03
CA PHE A 128 1.99 -8.56 -14.58
C PHE A 128 2.14 -8.73 -16.09
N ILE A 129 1.79 -7.68 -16.84
CA ILE A 129 1.89 -7.64 -18.30
C ILE A 129 2.82 -6.50 -18.69
N GLN A 130 3.82 -6.80 -19.52
CA GLN A 130 4.68 -5.78 -20.11
C GLN A 130 3.84 -4.91 -21.05
N GLY A 131 3.86 -3.60 -20.85
CA GLY A 131 3.25 -2.65 -21.77
C GLY A 131 4.03 -2.52 -23.08
N THR A 132 3.33 -2.23 -24.17
CA THR A 132 3.89 -2.08 -25.52
C THR A 132 3.78 -0.62 -25.98
N GLY A 133 4.87 0.01 -26.43
CA GLY A 133 4.88 1.39 -26.95
C GLY A 133 6.24 2.08 -26.83
N LEU A 134 6.37 3.31 -27.35
CA LEU A 134 7.57 4.15 -27.12
C LEU A 134 7.65 4.46 -25.62
N ASN A 135 8.81 4.22 -24.99
CA ASN A 135 9.03 4.09 -23.53
C ASN A 135 8.58 2.74 -22.95
N SER A 136 9.05 1.65 -23.57
CA SER A 136 8.63 0.25 -23.35
C SER A 136 8.81 -0.32 -21.95
N ALA A 137 9.45 0.37 -21.01
CA ALA A 137 9.51 -0.09 -19.63
C ALA A 137 8.26 0.43 -18.90
N HIS A 138 7.14 -0.27 -18.96
CA HIS A 138 6.06 -0.07 -17.99
C HIS A 138 5.29 -1.37 -17.81
N THR A 139 4.78 -1.59 -16.61
CA THR A 139 4.05 -2.80 -16.26
C THR A 139 2.59 -2.47 -16.03
N PHE A 140 1.70 -3.21 -16.68
CA PHE A 140 0.31 -3.30 -16.26
C PHE A 140 0.19 -4.40 -15.21
N LEU A 141 -0.21 -4.02 -14.00
CA LEU A 141 -0.69 -4.93 -12.98
C LEU A 141 -2.19 -5.16 -13.24
N GLN A 142 -2.55 -6.41 -13.47
CA GLN A 142 -3.92 -6.85 -13.66
C GLN A 142 -4.43 -7.54 -12.40
N ILE A 143 -5.71 -7.36 -12.09
CA ILE A 143 -6.38 -8.06 -10.99
C ILE A 143 -7.45 -8.99 -11.53
N ASP A 144 -7.38 -10.23 -11.10
CA ASP A 144 -8.44 -11.24 -11.18
C ASP A 144 -9.18 -11.32 -9.85
N ARG A 145 -10.52 -11.31 -9.87
CA ARG A 145 -11.31 -11.18 -8.63
C ARG A 145 -11.50 -12.49 -7.88
N ASP A 146 -11.29 -13.62 -8.54
CA ASP A 146 -11.50 -14.96 -8.00
C ASP A 146 -10.30 -15.90 -8.22
N GLY A 147 -9.14 -15.32 -8.57
CA GLY A 147 -7.87 -16.02 -8.73
C GLY A 147 -7.92 -17.12 -9.80
N LEU A 148 -7.15 -18.19 -9.60
CA LEU A 148 -7.10 -19.31 -10.56
C LEU A 148 -8.37 -20.18 -10.60
N THR A 149 -9.23 -20.09 -9.59
CA THR A 149 -10.30 -21.08 -9.36
C THR A 149 -11.67 -20.65 -9.86
N GLY A 150 -11.83 -19.37 -10.19
CA GLY A 150 -13.11 -18.84 -10.64
C GLY A 150 -13.19 -18.55 -12.13
N SER A 151 -14.21 -17.78 -12.50
CA SER A 151 -14.57 -17.51 -13.90
C SER A 151 -14.30 -16.06 -14.31
N ALA A 152 -13.91 -15.21 -13.36
CA ALA A 152 -13.45 -13.89 -13.69
C ALA A 152 -12.14 -13.98 -14.48
N ILE A 153 -11.83 -12.87 -15.15
CA ILE A 153 -10.61 -12.74 -15.91
C ILE A 153 -9.86 -11.54 -15.40
N ALA A 154 -8.55 -11.69 -15.28
CA ALA A 154 -7.64 -10.59 -14.96
C ALA A 154 -7.88 -9.37 -15.87
N ARG A 155 -8.03 -8.20 -15.25
CA ARG A 155 -8.19 -6.92 -15.96
C ARG A 155 -7.15 -5.90 -15.48
N ASN A 156 -6.70 -5.04 -16.38
CA ASN A 156 -5.80 -3.93 -16.04
C ASN A 156 -6.35 -3.14 -14.85
N PHE A 157 -5.52 -3.05 -13.81
CA PHE A 157 -5.86 -2.35 -12.58
C PHE A 157 -4.98 -1.12 -12.38
N LEU A 158 -3.67 -1.28 -12.58
CA LEU A 158 -2.66 -0.26 -12.33
C LEU A 158 -1.60 -0.30 -13.44
N GLN A 159 -1.11 0.87 -13.84
CA GLN A 159 0.11 1.00 -14.62
C GLN A 159 1.25 1.50 -13.72
N VAL A 160 2.43 0.89 -13.84
CA VAL A 160 3.66 1.38 -13.20
C VAL A 160 4.69 1.69 -14.26
N ASP A 161 5.10 2.95 -14.35
CA ASP A 161 6.03 3.41 -15.35
C ASP A 161 7.47 3.03 -15.04
N ASN A 162 8.27 2.91 -16.09
CA ASN A 162 9.71 2.63 -16.07
C ASN A 162 10.14 1.33 -15.36
N ILE A 163 9.20 0.46 -15.01
CA ILE A 163 9.43 -0.82 -14.36
C ILE A 163 8.95 -1.97 -15.26
N THR A 164 9.80 -3.00 -15.44
CA THR A 164 9.43 -4.25 -16.13
C THR A 164 8.67 -5.21 -15.20
N PRO A 165 7.89 -6.17 -15.71
CA PRO A 165 7.16 -7.14 -14.89
C PRO A 165 8.06 -7.89 -13.91
N THR A 166 9.27 -8.27 -14.33
CA THR A 166 10.24 -8.96 -13.48
C THR A 166 10.73 -8.08 -12.33
N GLN A 167 10.99 -6.79 -12.60
CA GLN A 167 11.39 -5.84 -11.55
C GLN A 167 10.22 -5.53 -10.60
N LEU A 168 9.00 -5.41 -11.12
CA LEU A 168 7.82 -5.16 -10.29
C LEU A 168 7.51 -6.37 -9.41
N ASN A 169 7.71 -7.60 -9.90
CA ASN A 169 7.53 -8.84 -9.14
C ASN A 169 8.68 -9.13 -8.14
N ASN A 170 9.11 -8.10 -7.41
CA ASN A 170 9.98 -8.22 -6.26
C ASN A 170 9.09 -8.34 -5.01
N PRO A 171 9.26 -9.35 -4.13
CA PRO A 171 8.46 -9.48 -2.90
C PRO A 171 8.50 -8.24 -2.00
N ASN A 172 9.59 -7.47 -2.04
CA ASN A 172 9.71 -6.22 -1.30
C ASN A 172 8.86 -5.09 -1.88
N ASN A 173 8.18 -5.24 -3.02
CA ASN A 173 7.33 -4.19 -3.56
C ASN A 173 5.89 -4.27 -3.06
N PHE A 174 5.50 -5.31 -2.32
CA PHE A 174 4.08 -5.56 -2.02
C PHE A 174 3.80 -5.66 -0.53
N GLN A 175 2.59 -5.23 -0.17
CA GLN A 175 1.97 -5.49 1.12
C GLN A 175 0.55 -5.99 0.88
N PHE A 176 0.29 -7.23 1.27
CA PHE A 176 -1.00 -7.93 1.17
C PHE A 176 -1.64 -8.14 2.54
#